data_AF-A0A9E3SG94-F1
#
_entry.id   AF-A0A9E3SG94-F1
#
_cell.length_a   1.000
_cell.length_b   1.000
_cell.length_c   1.000
_cell.angle_alpha   90.00
_cell.angle_beta   90.00
_cell.angle_gamma   90.00
#
_symmetry.space_group_name_H-M   'P 1'
#
loop_
_entity.id
_entity.type
_entity.pdbx_description
1 polymer ?
#
loop_
_entity_poly.entity_id
_entity_poly.type
_entity_poly.pdbx_seq_one_letter_code
_entity_poly.pdbx_strand_id
1 'polypeptide(L)'
;MYFQLPIERMARHREMPSQLDFAREALLALEEPDYARFEPTERGLAMFAASEEDLERPVATLQRLYGEAVDLRPPRVRCLPGHPLQQPVMAFEVAVPREHSLAVRQELRQRDARIDEEYQRRRTCVFRGFAPLRDLLGLGGRLAALSRGTARHAMRLSHYAP
;
A
#
# COMPACT_ATOMS: atom_id res chain seq x y z
N MET A 1 -4.39 -11.76 -14.20
CA MET A 1 -3.85 -10.55 -13.55
C MET A 1 -4.93 -9.98 -12.64
N TYR A 2 -4.69 -9.90 -11.33
CA TYR A 2 -5.65 -9.33 -10.37
C TYR A 2 -5.60 -7.80 -10.39
N PHE A 3 -6.41 -7.19 -11.26
CA PHE A 3 -6.44 -5.73 -11.45
C PHE A 3 -6.90 -4.97 -10.20
N GLN A 4 -7.62 -5.63 -9.30
CA GLN A 4 -8.10 -5.05 -8.04
C GLN A 4 -7.00 -4.97 -6.96
N LEU A 5 -5.84 -5.59 -7.21
CA LEU A 5 -4.71 -5.65 -6.29
C LEU A 5 -3.51 -4.89 -6.90
N PRO A 6 -3.54 -3.55 -6.91
CA PRO A 6 -2.55 -2.74 -7.62
C PRO A 6 -1.17 -2.68 -6.95
N ILE A 7 -1.03 -3.20 -5.73
CA ILE A 7 0.26 -3.26 -5.01
C ILE A 7 0.86 -4.66 -5.15
N GLU A 8 2.17 -4.72 -5.38
CA GLU A 8 3.00 -5.91 -5.28
C GLU A 8 4.09 -5.70 -4.23
N ARG A 9 4.35 -6.69 -3.39
CA ARG A 9 5.51 -6.73 -2.51
C ARG A 9 6.14 -8.11 -2.53
N MET A 10 7.47 -8.16 -2.65
CA MET A 10 8.21 -9.41 -2.72
C MET A 10 8.87 -9.72 -1.38
N ALA A 11 8.60 -10.90 -0.83
CA ALA A 11 9.35 -11.47 0.27
C ALA A 11 10.36 -12.49 -0.26
N ARG A 12 11.59 -12.44 0.26
CA ARG A 12 12.67 -13.37 -0.10
C ARG A 12 13.32 -13.88 1.17
N HIS A 13 13.93 -15.04 1.13
CA HIS A 13 14.76 -15.51 2.23
C HIS A 13 16.23 -15.29 1.91
N ARG A 14 16.99 -14.69 2.81
CA ARG A 14 18.40 -14.31 2.56
C ARG A 14 19.32 -15.51 2.41
N GLU A 15 19.03 -16.58 3.14
CA GLU A 15 19.95 -17.72 3.28
C GLU A 15 19.45 -19.01 2.62
N MET A 16 18.20 -19.06 2.13
CA MET A 16 17.66 -20.29 1.54
C MET A 16 18.13 -20.44 0.10
N PRO A 17 18.62 -21.63 -0.29
CA PRO A 17 19.11 -21.87 -1.65
C PRO A 17 17.99 -21.83 -2.70
N SER A 18 16.78 -22.24 -2.31
CA SER A 18 15.59 -22.26 -3.17
C SER A 18 14.57 -21.23 -2.65
N GLN A 19 14.37 -20.16 -3.43
CA GLN A 19 13.35 -19.16 -3.10
C GLN A 19 11.94 -19.65 -3.37
N LEU A 20 11.77 -20.62 -4.28
CA LEU A 20 10.47 -21.24 -4.54
C LEU A 20 10.03 -22.10 -3.36
N ASP A 21 10.94 -22.86 -2.75
CA ASP A 21 10.60 -23.69 -1.58
C ASP A 21 10.30 -22.81 -0.37
N PHE A 22 11.12 -21.77 -0.14
CA PHE A 22 10.79 -20.71 0.83
C PHE A 22 9.37 -20.16 0.60
N ALA A 23 9.05 -19.79 -0.64
CA ALA A 23 7.77 -19.15 -0.95
C ALA A 23 6.58 -20.10 -0.73
N ARG A 24 6.74 -21.39 -1.04
CA ARG A 24 5.73 -22.42 -0.77
C ARG A 24 5.52 -22.62 0.72
N GLU A 25 6.61 -22.69 1.50
CA GLU A 25 6.54 -22.83 2.95
C GLU A 25 5.88 -21.61 3.60
N ALA A 26 6.32 -20.41 3.21
CA ALA A 26 5.77 -19.15 3.70
C ALA A 26 4.28 -19.02 3.39
N LEU A 27 3.84 -19.46 2.20
CA LEU A 27 2.42 -19.46 1.81
C LEU A 27 1.56 -20.27 2.77
N LEU A 28 2.03 -21.44 3.23
CA LEU A 28 1.28 -22.29 4.17
C LEU A 28 1.01 -21.61 5.52
N ALA A 29 1.83 -20.63 5.89
CA ALA A 29 1.70 -19.90 7.14
C ALA A 29 0.83 -18.63 7.03
N LEU A 30 0.40 -18.24 5.82
CA LEU A 30 -0.42 -17.07 5.58
C LEU A 30 -1.90 -17.44 5.49
N GLU A 31 -2.75 -16.61 6.08
CA GLU A 31 -4.18 -16.59 5.79
C GLU A 31 -4.40 -15.83 4.47
N GLU A 32 -5.22 -16.35 3.55
CA GLU A 32 -5.61 -15.66 2.32
C GLU A 32 -6.92 -14.86 2.52
N PRO A 33 -6.87 -13.53 2.75
CA PRO A 33 -8.07 -12.70 2.78
C PRO A 33 -8.56 -12.36 1.37
N ASP A 34 -9.79 -11.85 1.25
CA ASP A 34 -10.35 -11.42 -0.05
C ASP A 34 -9.59 -10.25 -0.69
N TYR A 35 -8.86 -9.46 0.11
CA TYR A 35 -8.14 -8.25 -0.31
C TYR A 35 -6.64 -8.44 -0.55
N ALA A 36 -6.14 -9.69 -0.47
CA ALA A 36 -4.76 -10.02 -0.78
C ALA A 36 -4.65 -11.37 -1.49
N ARG A 37 -3.61 -11.52 -2.32
CA ARG A 37 -3.26 -12.78 -2.97
C ARG A 37 -1.76 -13.01 -2.87
N PHE A 38 -1.37 -14.27 -2.77
CA PHE A 38 0.03 -14.65 -2.60
C PHE A 38 0.40 -15.70 -3.64
N GLU A 39 1.53 -15.50 -4.32
CA GLU A 39 1.99 -16.41 -5.36
C GLU A 39 3.45 -16.81 -5.10
N PRO A 40 3.73 -18.11 -4.92
CA PRO A 40 5.10 -18.62 -4.89
C PRO A 40 5.76 -18.49 -6.26
N THR A 41 6.96 -17.91 -6.29
CA THR A 41 7.73 -17.73 -7.53
C THR A 41 9.17 -18.17 -7.32
N GLU A 42 9.92 -18.36 -8.41
CA GLU A 42 11.37 -18.60 -8.39
C GLU A 42 12.17 -17.48 -7.70
N ARG A 43 11.57 -16.30 -7.51
CA ARG A 43 12.23 -15.14 -6.88
C ARG A 43 11.89 -15.00 -5.41
N GLY A 44 10.89 -15.72 -4.90
CA GLY A 44 10.34 -15.61 -3.56
C GLY A 44 8.81 -15.56 -3.57
N LEU A 45 8.22 -15.14 -2.45
CA LEU A 45 6.78 -15.01 -2.31
C LEU A 45 6.34 -13.62 -2.79
N ALA A 46 5.60 -13.58 -3.90
CA ALA A 46 4.95 -12.37 -4.37
C ALA A 46 3.63 -12.17 -3.62
N MET A 47 3.46 -11.00 -3.02
CA MET A 47 2.24 -10.61 -2.30
C MET A 47 1.55 -9.46 -3.03
N PHE A 48 0.27 -9.62 -3.31
CA PHE A 48 -0.55 -8.64 -4.01
C PHE A 48 -1.66 -8.14 -3.11
N ALA A 49 -1.93 -6.84 -3.07
CA ALA A 49 -2.98 -6.29 -2.21
C ALA A 49 -3.66 -5.04 -2.78
N ALA A 50 -4.83 -4.71 -2.22
CA ALA A 50 -5.59 -3.51 -2.54
C ALA A 50 -4.98 -2.23 -1.95
N SER A 51 -4.38 -2.32 -0.75
CA SER A 51 -3.72 -1.22 -0.03
C SER A 51 -2.44 -1.67 0.68
N GLU A 52 -1.64 -0.71 1.17
CA GLU A 52 -0.46 -1.03 1.98
C GLU A 52 -0.86 -1.65 3.33
N GLU A 53 -1.99 -1.22 3.89
CA GLU A 53 -2.55 -1.73 5.16
C GLU A 53 -2.88 -3.23 5.04
N ASP A 54 -3.42 -3.67 3.90
CA ASP A 54 -3.74 -5.08 3.64
C ASP A 54 -2.49 -5.99 3.64
N LEU A 55 -1.28 -5.41 3.43
CA LEU A 55 -0.02 -6.14 3.51
C LEU A 55 0.60 -6.16 4.91
N GLU A 56 0.10 -5.39 5.88
CA GLU A 56 0.71 -5.29 7.21
C GLU A 56 0.68 -6.63 7.95
N ARG A 57 -0.49 -7.29 7.98
CA ARG A 57 -0.65 -8.58 8.66
C ARG A 57 0.21 -9.69 8.05
N PRO A 58 0.20 -9.96 6.72
CA PRO A 58 1.08 -10.99 6.17
C PRO A 58 2.55 -10.65 6.34
N VAL A 59 2.95 -9.38 6.21
CA VAL A 59 4.33 -8.94 6.49
C VAL A 59 4.73 -9.23 7.93
N ALA A 60 3.88 -8.89 8.91
CA ALA A 60 4.14 -9.15 10.32
C ALA A 60 4.23 -10.67 10.61
N THR A 61 3.42 -11.49 9.96
CA THR A 61 3.51 -12.96 10.06
C THR A 61 4.85 -13.47 9.55
N LEU A 62 5.29 -13.03 8.36
CA LEU A 62 6.59 -13.44 7.81
C LEU A 62 7.76 -13.00 8.70
N GLN A 63 7.71 -11.76 9.20
CA GLN A 63 8.74 -11.25 10.12
C GLN A 63 8.77 -12.04 11.44
N ARG A 64 7.61 -12.44 11.97
CA ARG A 64 7.53 -13.26 13.19
C ARG A 64 8.11 -14.66 12.99
N LEU A 65 7.95 -15.24 11.80
CA LEU A 65 8.41 -16.61 11.50
C LEU A 65 9.89 -16.67 11.14
N TYR A 66 10.36 -15.73 10.31
CA TYR A 66 11.69 -15.78 9.72
C TYR A 66 12.65 -14.69 10.26
N GLY A 67 12.15 -13.73 11.06
CA GLY A 67 12.98 -12.68 11.66
C GLY A 67 13.75 -11.86 10.62
N GLU A 68 15.05 -11.68 10.84
CA GLU A 68 15.94 -10.96 9.92
C GLU A 68 16.29 -11.76 8.65
N ALA A 69 15.95 -13.05 8.61
CA ALA A 69 16.23 -13.90 7.45
C ALA A 69 15.28 -13.60 6.28
N VAL A 70 14.12 -12.97 6.52
CA VAL A 70 13.25 -12.49 5.44
C VAL A 70 13.65 -11.09 4.96
N ASP A 71 14.00 -10.97 3.69
CA ASP A 71 14.15 -9.70 2.98
C ASP A 71 12.81 -9.30 2.34
N LEU A 72 12.15 -8.32 2.96
CA LEU A 72 10.92 -7.73 2.46
C LEU A 72 11.22 -6.51 1.59
N ARG A 73 11.13 -6.69 0.28
CA ARG A 73 11.35 -5.60 -0.67
C ARG A 73 10.31 -4.48 -0.49
N PRO A 74 10.61 -3.23 -0.86
CA PRO A 74 9.62 -2.16 -0.88
C PRO A 74 8.42 -2.52 -1.76
N PRO A 75 7.21 -2.05 -1.42
CA PRO A 75 6.04 -2.22 -2.27
C PRO A 75 6.25 -1.53 -3.62
N ARG A 76 5.64 -2.10 -4.66
CA ARG A 76 5.70 -1.64 -6.05
C ARG A 76 4.29 -1.53 -6.61
N VAL A 77 4.12 -0.59 -7.52
CA VAL A 77 2.85 -0.40 -8.24
C VAL A 77 2.80 -1.29 -9.46
N ARG A 78 1.68 -1.99 -9.63
CA ARG A 78 1.39 -2.82 -10.80
C ARG A 78 0.61 -2.02 -11.82
N CYS A 79 1.31 -1.60 -12.88
CA CYS A 79 0.69 -0.99 -14.05
C CYS A 79 0.14 -2.04 -15.01
N LEU A 80 -0.88 -1.68 -15.80
CA LEU A 80 -1.42 -2.53 -16.86
C LEU A 80 -0.75 -2.17 -18.19
N PRO A 81 -0.59 -3.16 -19.09
CA PRO A 81 -0.10 -2.89 -20.43
C PRO A 81 -1.02 -1.90 -21.15
N GLY A 82 -0.40 -0.96 -21.85
CA GLY A 82 -1.07 0.09 -22.61
C GLY A 82 -0.02 0.98 -23.28
N HIS A 83 -0.45 1.81 -24.24
CA HIS A 83 0.39 2.82 -24.87
C HIS A 83 -0.31 4.18 -24.75
N PRO A 84 -0.05 4.95 -23.68
CA PRO A 84 0.92 4.71 -22.60
C PRO A 84 0.49 3.66 -21.56
N LEU A 85 1.46 3.19 -20.76
CA LEU A 85 1.26 2.30 -19.61
C LEU A 85 0.16 2.85 -18.70
N GLN A 86 -0.74 1.98 -18.25
CA GLN A 86 -1.86 2.40 -17.42
C GLN A 86 -1.51 2.20 -15.94
N GLN A 87 -1.41 3.28 -15.18
CA GLN A 87 -1.17 3.24 -13.74
C GLN A 87 -2.49 3.25 -12.94
N PRO A 88 -2.52 2.62 -11.76
CA PRO A 88 -3.69 2.66 -10.88
C PRO A 88 -3.82 4.04 -10.24
N VAL A 89 -4.99 4.63 -10.40
CA VAL A 89 -5.42 5.85 -9.72
C VAL A 89 -6.30 5.45 -8.54
N MET A 90 -5.94 5.95 -7.35
CA MET A 90 -6.65 5.67 -6.11
C MET A 90 -7.58 6.82 -5.78
N ALA A 91 -8.80 6.51 -5.35
CA ALA A 91 -9.59 7.44 -4.57
C ALA A 91 -9.11 7.38 -3.11
N PHE A 92 -8.76 8.53 -2.53
CA PHE A 92 -8.34 8.61 -1.14
C PHE A 92 -9.34 9.41 -0.30
N GLU A 93 -9.41 9.06 0.98
CA GLU A 93 -10.02 9.88 2.02
C GLU A 93 -9.01 10.00 3.16
N VAL A 94 -8.75 11.23 3.61
CA VAL A 94 -7.88 11.52 4.76
C VAL A 94 -8.63 12.40 5.74
N ALA A 95 -8.82 11.93 6.96
CA ALA A 95 -9.41 12.67 8.07
C ALA A 95 -8.34 12.97 9.12
N VAL A 96 -8.18 14.24 9.48
CA VAL A 96 -7.14 14.68 10.41
C VAL A 96 -7.66 15.75 11.37
N PRO A 97 -7.16 15.84 12.62
CA PRO A 97 -7.42 17.00 13.47
C PRO A 97 -7.07 18.32 12.78
N ARG A 98 -7.87 19.36 13.02
CA ARG A 98 -7.77 20.65 12.33
C ARG A 98 -6.42 21.33 12.54
N GLU A 99 -5.77 21.14 13.68
CA GLU A 99 -4.42 21.66 13.97
C GLU A 99 -3.33 21.10 13.03
N HIS A 100 -3.54 19.94 12.42
CA HIS A 100 -2.61 19.31 11.48
C HIS A 100 -3.05 19.43 10.01
N SER A 101 -4.21 20.04 9.74
CA SER A 101 -4.81 20.03 8.39
C SER A 101 -3.95 20.72 7.34
N LEU A 102 -3.25 21.81 7.71
CA LEU A 102 -2.37 22.53 6.79
C LEU A 102 -1.19 21.67 6.35
N ALA A 103 -0.55 20.98 7.30
CA ALA A 103 0.58 20.09 7.03
C ALA A 103 0.17 18.89 6.17
N VAL A 104 -0.98 18.29 6.47
CA VAL A 104 -1.54 17.19 5.66
C VAL A 104 -1.92 17.65 4.26
N ARG A 105 -2.54 18.82 4.11
CA ARG A 105 -2.86 19.37 2.77
C ARG A 105 -1.60 19.57 1.93
N GLN A 106 -0.52 20.06 2.55
CA GLN A 106 0.76 20.25 1.87
C GLN A 106 1.37 18.92 1.44
N GLU A 107 1.37 17.91 2.31
CA GLU A 107 1.83 16.55 1.99
C GLU A 107 1.05 15.95 0.81
N LEU A 108 -0.29 16.08 0.81
CA LEU A 108 -1.12 15.61 -0.31
C LEU A 108 -0.76 16.31 -1.62
N ARG A 109 -0.56 17.62 -1.60
CA ARG A 109 -0.15 18.39 -2.79
C ARG A 109 1.24 18.03 -3.30
N GLN A 110 2.18 17.70 -2.40
CA GLN A 110 3.52 17.25 -2.77
C GLN A 110 3.53 15.87 -3.45
N ARG A 111 2.45 15.11 -3.30
CA ARG A 111 2.22 13.81 -3.93
C ARG A 111 1.31 13.91 -5.16
N ASP A 112 1.23 15.09 -5.76
CA ASP A 112 0.39 15.39 -6.91
C ASP A 112 -1.08 14.97 -6.74
N ALA A 113 -1.56 14.94 -5.49
CA ALA A 113 -2.93 14.53 -5.20
C ALA A 113 -3.91 15.63 -5.59
N ARG A 114 -4.87 15.28 -6.45
CA ARG A 114 -6.00 16.15 -6.78
C ARG A 114 -7.04 16.07 -5.68
N ILE A 115 -7.14 17.11 -4.87
CA ILE A 115 -8.16 17.23 -3.82
C ILE A 115 -9.44 17.77 -4.48
N ASP A 116 -10.48 16.95 -4.53
CA ASP A 116 -11.78 17.30 -5.09
C ASP A 116 -12.70 17.90 -4.02
N GLU A 117 -12.62 17.38 -2.79
CA GLU A 117 -13.39 17.88 -1.66
C GLU A 117 -12.48 18.14 -0.47
N GLU A 118 -12.71 19.29 0.16
CA GLU A 118 -12.21 19.61 1.48
C GLU A 118 -13.39 20.11 2.31
N TYR A 119 -13.64 19.48 3.45
CA TYR A 119 -14.62 20.00 4.40
C TYR A 119 -14.16 19.89 5.84
N GLN A 120 -14.62 20.84 6.65
CA GLN A 120 -14.31 20.94 8.07
C GLN A 120 -15.50 20.46 8.89
N ARG A 121 -15.26 19.54 9.84
CA ARG A 121 -16.25 19.07 10.81
C ARG A 121 -15.75 19.34 12.22
N ARG A 122 -16.27 20.36 12.89
CA ARG A 122 -15.90 20.75 14.27
C ARG A 122 -14.37 20.84 14.47
N ARG A 123 -13.73 19.73 14.89
CA ARG A 123 -12.30 19.61 15.21
C ARG A 123 -11.50 18.80 14.18
N THR A 124 -12.13 18.29 13.13
CA THR A 124 -11.50 17.50 12.06
C THR A 124 -11.64 18.18 10.71
N CYS A 125 -10.66 17.95 9.84
CA CYS A 125 -10.67 18.31 8.43
C CYS A 125 -10.58 17.02 7.62
N VAL A 126 -11.41 16.90 6.59
CA VAL A 126 -11.43 15.75 5.70
C VAL A 126 -11.07 16.20 4.29
N PHE A 127 -10.14 15.48 3.68
CA PHE A 127 -9.72 15.63 2.29
C PHE A 127 -10.15 14.40 1.51
N ARG A 128 -10.79 14.60 0.36
CA ARG A 128 -11.07 13.52 -0.60
C ARG A 128 -10.58 13.91 -1.96
N GLY A 129 -10.16 12.91 -2.72
CA GLY A 129 -9.62 13.16 -4.04
C GLY A 129 -9.05 11.93 -4.68
N PHE A 130 -8.20 12.18 -5.68
CA PHE A 130 -7.57 11.14 -6.47
C PHE A 130 -6.09 11.41 -6.63
N ALA A 131 -5.29 10.35 -6.65
CA ALA A 131 -3.89 10.44 -7.04
C ALA A 131 -3.41 9.08 -7.60
N PRO A 132 -2.37 9.07 -8.45
CA PRO A 132 -1.71 7.83 -8.82
C PRO A 132 -1.17 7.11 -7.57
N LEU A 133 -1.34 5.79 -7.50
CA LEU A 133 -0.89 5.00 -6.36
C LEU A 133 0.61 5.15 -6.08
N ARG A 134 1.41 5.35 -7.13
CA ARG A 134 2.86 5.53 -7.02
C ARG A 134 3.24 6.70 -6.11
N ASP A 135 2.44 7.77 -6.14
CA ASP A 135 2.69 8.99 -5.37
C ASP A 135 2.09 8.88 -3.97
N LEU A 136 1.20 7.91 -3.75
CA LEU A 136 0.57 7.63 -2.46
C LEU A 136 1.31 6.59 -1.62
N LEU A 137 2.28 5.85 -2.17
CA LEU A 137 3.06 4.87 -1.40
C LEU A 137 3.73 5.53 -0.18
N GLY A 138 3.58 4.91 0.98
CA GLY A 138 4.07 5.40 2.26
C GLY A 138 3.29 6.56 2.86
N LEU A 139 2.14 6.96 2.29
CA LEU A 139 1.33 8.06 2.82
C LEU A 139 0.89 7.79 4.26
N GLY A 140 0.47 6.57 4.59
CA GLY A 140 -0.02 6.23 5.94
C GLY A 140 0.99 6.53 7.04
N GLY A 141 2.23 6.04 6.87
CA GLY A 141 3.32 6.33 7.80
C GLY A 141 3.64 7.84 7.88
N ARG A 142 3.53 8.55 6.76
CA ARG A 142 3.78 9.99 6.73
C ARG A 142 2.68 10.80 7.41
N LEU A 143 1.42 10.44 7.22
CA LEU A 143 0.28 11.01 7.93
C LEU A 143 0.38 10.76 9.42
N ALA A 144 0.76 9.55 9.84
CA ALA A 144 0.99 9.23 11.24
C ALA A 144 2.08 10.15 11.84
N ALA A 145 3.18 10.37 11.14
CA ALA A 145 4.23 11.28 11.60
C ALA A 145 3.74 12.74 11.72
N LEU A 146 3.02 13.26 10.72
CA LEU A 146 2.53 14.65 10.69
C LEU A 146 1.43 14.93 11.71
N SER A 147 0.64 13.91 12.04
CA SER A 147 -0.54 14.02 12.92
C SER A 147 -0.35 13.38 14.29
N ARG A 148 0.86 12.93 14.63
CA ARG A 148 1.14 12.17 15.87
C ARG A 148 0.24 10.94 16.02
N GLY A 149 -0.02 10.26 14.91
CA GLY A 149 -0.84 9.04 14.83
C GLY A 149 -2.35 9.26 14.87
N THR A 150 -2.83 10.52 14.77
CA THR A 150 -4.27 10.83 14.88
C THR A 150 -4.99 10.94 13.54
N ALA A 151 -4.26 11.01 12.43
CA ALA A 151 -4.86 10.96 11.11
C ALA A 151 -5.40 9.56 10.83
N ARG A 152 -6.56 9.53 10.19
CA ARG A 152 -7.14 8.32 9.59
C ARG A 152 -7.12 8.50 8.09
N HIS A 153 -6.85 7.42 7.38
CA HIS A 153 -6.89 7.41 5.94
C HIS A 153 -7.51 6.13 5.43
N ALA A 154 -8.04 6.19 4.22
CA ALA A 154 -8.49 5.05 3.46
C ALA A 154 -8.18 5.30 1.99
N MET A 155 -7.86 4.24 1.27
CA MET A 155 -7.65 4.26 -0.17
C MET A 155 -8.39 3.12 -0.83
N ARG A 156 -8.91 3.37 -2.02
CA ARG A 156 -9.50 2.34 -2.87
C ARG A 156 -9.13 2.59 -4.32
N LEU A 157 -8.93 1.51 -5.07
CA LEU A 157 -8.74 1.61 -6.50
C LEU A 157 -9.96 2.29 -7.13
N SER A 158 -9.73 3.35 -7.91
CA SER A 158 -10.78 4.01 -8.67
C SER A 158 -10.82 3.51 -10.11
N HIS A 159 -9.69 3.60 -10.80
CA HIS A 159 -9.54 3.23 -12.20
C HIS A 159 -8.06 3.14 -12.55
N TYR A 160 -7.77 2.72 -13.78
CA TYR A 160 -6.45 2.80 -14.37
C TYR A 160 -6.44 3.91 -15.43
N ALA A 161 -5.38 4.70 -15.45
CA ALA A 161 -5.20 5.83 -16.37
C ALA A 161 -3.75 5.91 -16.87
N PRO A 162 -3.49 6.59 -18.00
CA PRO A 162 -2.14 6.94 -18.47
C PRO A 162 -1.17 7.51 -17.42
#